data_AF-A0A9X1VRQ8-F1
#
_entry.id   AF-A0A9X1VRQ8-F1
#
_cell.length_a   1.000
_cell.length_b   1.000
_cell.length_c   1.000
_cell.angle_alpha   90.00
_cell.angle_beta   90.00
_cell.angle_gamma   90.00
#
_symmetry.space_group_name_H-M   'P 1'
#
loop_
_entity.id
_entity.type
_entity.pdbx_description
1 polymer ?
#
loop_
_entity_poly.entity_id
_entity_poly.type
_entity_poly.pdbx_seq_one_letter_code
_entity_poly.pdbx_strand_id
1 'polypeptide(L)' 'MSPDNPDVQAMQAALEDTALRLHGIASRTGTAQVAAEVLRLNDAVRAGALGRIGPHDQPGDFARLLLAQADPANAEDPA' A
#
# COMPACT_ATOMS: atom_id res chain seq x y z
N MET A 1 -1.90 -4.42 14.17
CA MET A 1 -0.42 -4.47 14.23
C MET A 1 0.03 -3.71 15.47
N SER A 2 0.96 -4.24 16.27
CA SER A 2 1.45 -3.54 17.47
C SER A 2 2.38 -2.38 17.06
N PRO A 3 2.39 -1.23 17.76
CA PRO A 3 3.36 -0.15 17.53
C PRO A 3 4.83 -0.61 17.75
N ASP A 4 5.04 -1.69 18.48
CA ASP A 4 6.38 -2.28 18.69
C ASP A 4 6.83 -3.19 17.53
N ASN A 5 6.05 -3.29 16.45
CA ASN A 5 6.45 -4.06 15.27
C ASN A 5 7.65 -3.35 14.58
N PRO A 6 8.77 -4.04 14.33
CA PRO A 6 9.96 -3.44 13.72
C PRO A 6 9.70 -2.82 12.34
N ASP A 7 8.78 -3.38 11.55
CA ASP A 7 8.41 -2.83 10.24
C ASP A 7 7.65 -1.51 10.38
N VAL A 8 6.78 -1.41 11.40
CA VAL A 8 6.06 -0.17 11.72
C VAL A 8 7.05 0.90 12.17
N GLN A 9 8.04 0.55 12.99
CA GLN A 9 9.07 1.48 13.45
C GLN A 9 9.95 1.97 12.29
N ALA A 10 10.37 1.09 11.39
CA ALA A 10 11.14 1.45 10.20
C ALA A 10 10.36 2.40 9.27
N MET A 11 9.08 2.08 9.00
CA MET A 11 8.22 2.93 8.19
C MET A 11 7.94 4.27 8.87
N GLN A 12 7.72 4.28 10.18
CA GLN A 12 7.54 5.51 10.95
C GLN A 12 8.76 6.44 10.82
N ALA A 13 9.97 5.91 11.02
CA ALA A 13 11.20 6.67 10.88
C ALA A 13 11.37 7.25 9.47
N ALA A 14 11.04 6.47 8.42
CA ALA A 14 11.07 6.94 7.05
C ALA A 14 10.07 8.08 6.78
N LEU A 15 8.86 7.99 7.34
CA LEU A 15 7.84 9.03 7.23
C LEU A 15 8.27 10.33 7.94
N GLU A 16 8.90 10.21 9.11
CA GLU A 16 9.41 11.35 9.88
C GLU A 16 10.55 12.07 9.15
N ASP A 17 11.54 11.32 8.64
CA ASP A 17 12.65 11.87 7.86
C ASP A 17 12.14 12.55 6.57
N THR A 18 11.23 11.90 5.86
CA THR A 18 10.62 12.44 4.64
C THR A 18 9.84 13.72 4.93
N ALA A 19 9.04 13.74 5.99
CA ALA A 19 8.25 14.92 6.37
C ALA A 19 9.17 16.11 6.70
N LEU A 20 10.22 15.88 7.49
CA LEU A 20 11.19 16.93 7.82
C LEU A 20 11.91 17.42 6.56
N ARG A 21 12.32 16.51 5.68
CA ARG A 21 13.03 16.86 4.44
C ARG A 21 12.17 17.65 3.46
N LEU A 22 10.89 17.29 3.31
CA LEU A 22 9.99 17.92 2.35
C LEU A 22 9.35 19.21 2.87
N HIS A 23 9.07 19.28 4.17
CA HIS A 23 8.28 20.36 4.75
C HIS A 23 9.04 21.22 5.77
N GLY A 24 10.25 20.82 6.16
CA GLY A 24 11.07 21.53 7.15
C GLY A 24 10.49 21.47 8.57
N ILE A 25 9.43 20.70 8.80
CA ILE A 25 8.73 20.58 10.07
C ILE A 25 8.42 19.12 10.36
N ALA A 26 8.30 18.78 11.64
CA ALA A 26 7.79 17.49 12.08
C ALA A 26 6.32 17.32 11.63
N SER A 27 5.98 16.09 11.23
CA SER A 27 4.59 15.75 10.91
C SER A 27 3.68 15.98 12.12
N ARG A 28 2.55 16.64 11.90
CA ARG A 28 1.51 16.83 12.93
C ARG A 28 0.58 15.63 13.05
N THR A 29 0.62 14.72 12.08
CA THR A 29 -0.15 13.48 12.06
C THR A 29 0.66 12.39 12.76
N GLY A 30 0.01 11.55 13.58
CA GLY A 30 0.66 10.43 14.24
C GLY A 30 1.30 9.46 13.25
N THR A 31 2.61 9.59 13.06
CA THR A 31 3.41 8.85 12.07
C THR A 31 3.38 7.34 12.30
N ALA A 32 3.27 6.89 13.55
CA ALA A 32 3.06 5.49 13.91
C ALA A 32 1.75 4.92 13.33
N GLN A 33 0.65 5.66 13.43
CA GLN A 33 -0.65 5.24 12.90
C GLN A 33 -0.62 5.21 11.38
N VAL A 34 -0.01 6.21 10.75
CA VAL A 34 0.17 6.24 9.29
C VAL A 34 1.04 5.08 8.81
N ALA A 35 2.16 4.80 9.49
CA ALA A 35 3.03 3.67 9.18
C ALA A 35 2.29 2.33 9.23
N ALA A 36 1.54 2.09 10.32
CA ALA A 36 0.74 0.88 10.47
C ALA A 36 -0.32 0.75 9.37
N GLU A 37 -0.97 1.84 8.98
CA GLU A 37 -1.99 1.83 7.93
C GLU A 37 -1.39 1.64 6.53
N VAL A 38 -0.25 2.26 6.23
CA VAL A 38 0.48 2.05 4.97
C VAL A 38 0.85 0.58 4.80
N LEU A 39 1.39 -0.05 5.84
CA LEU A 39 1.74 -1.47 5.79
C LEU A 39 0.50 -2.35 5.65
N ARG A 40 -0.57 -2.07 6.41
CA ARG A 40 -1.86 -2.79 6.29
C ARG A 40 -2.42 -2.71 4.87
N LEU A 41 -2.37 -1.54 4.24
CA LEU A 41 -2.83 -1.33 2.87
C LEU A 41 -1.94 -2.08 1.87
N ASN A 42 -0.62 -2.04 2.04
CA ASN A 42 0.31 -2.78 1.19
C ASN A 42 0.07 -4.31 1.29
N ASP A 43 -0.19 -4.83 2.48
CA ASP A 43 -0.53 -6.24 2.67
C ASP A 43 -1.84 -6.62 1.99
N ALA A 44 -2.87 -5.75 2.10
CA ALA A 44 -4.13 -5.95 1.40
C ALA A 44 -3.95 -5.96 -0.13
N VAL A 45 -3.12 -5.06 -0.66
CA VAL A 45 -2.76 -5.02 -2.08
C VAL A 45 -2.04 -6.29 -2.51
N ARG A 46 -1.03 -6.73 -1.75
CA ARG A 46 -0.27 -7.96 -2.03
C ARG A 46 -1.17 -9.19 -2.01
N ALA A 47 -2.06 -9.28 -1.02
CA ALA A 47 -3.04 -10.37 -0.94
C ALA A 47 -4.02 -10.35 -2.12
N GLY A 48 -4.47 -9.16 -2.53
CA GLY A 48 -5.34 -8.99 -3.70
C GLY A 48 -4.68 -9.37 -5.03
N ALA A 49 -3.37 -9.16 -5.15
CA ALA A 49 -2.60 -9.47 -6.36
C ALA A 49 -2.03 -10.90 -6.40
N LEU A 50 -1.93 -11.59 -5.24
CA LEU A 50 -1.27 -12.88 -5.12
C LEU A 50 -1.90 -13.92 -6.06
N GLY A 51 -1.08 -14.47 -6.96
CA GLY A 51 -1.50 -15.50 -7.92
C GLY A 51 -2.40 -14.98 -9.05
N ARG A 52 -2.72 -13.69 -9.06
CA ARG A 52 -3.55 -13.03 -10.08
C ARG A 52 -2.75 -12.12 -11.00
N ILE A 53 -1.51 -11.81 -10.62
CA ILE A 53 -0.55 -11.08 -11.44
C ILE A 53 0.77 -11.84 -11.50
N GLY A 54 1.26 -12.06 -12.72
CA GLY A 54 2.50 -12.72 -13.05
C GLY A 54 3.60 -11.76 -13.52
N PRO A 55 4.84 -12.25 -13.61
CA PRO A 55 6.02 -11.45 -14.00
C PRO A 55 6.02 -11.00 -15.47
N HIS A 56 5.07 -11.47 -16.28
CA HIS A 56 4.92 -11.08 -17.69
C HIS A 56 3.74 -10.16 -17.94
N ASP A 57 2.96 -9.85 -16.90
CA ASP A 57 1.82 -8.98 -17.01
C ASP A 57 2.25 -7.53 -17.22
N GLN A 58 1.45 -6.80 -17.97
CA GLN A 58 1.67 -5.39 -18.22
C GLN A 58 1.31 -4.59 -16.98
N PRO A 59 1.94 -3.42 -16.75
CA PRO A 59 1.57 -2.54 -15.63
C PRO A 59 0.06 -2.22 -15.56
N GLY A 60 -0.62 -2.18 -16.71
CA GLY A 60 -2.06 -1.95 -16.81
C GLY A 60 -2.94 -3.09 -16.26
N ASP A 61 -2.42 -4.31 -16.20
CA ASP A 61 -3.18 -5.49 -15.74
C ASP A 61 -3.45 -5.41 -14.23
N PHE A 62 -2.53 -4.82 -13.46
CA PHE A 62 -2.77 -4.52 -12.06
C PHE A 62 -3.87 -3.48 -11.86
N ALA A 63 -3.85 -2.40 -12.64
CA ALA A 63 -4.88 -1.37 -12.56
C ALA A 63 -6.26 -1.96 -12.89
N ARG A 64 -6.35 -2.83 -13.92
CA ARG A 64 -7.57 -3.56 -14.27
C ARG A 64 -8.04 -4.50 -13.16
N LEU A 65 -7.11 -5.22 -12.54
CA LEU A 65 -7.43 -6.11 -11.42
C LEU A 65 -8.00 -5.33 -10.23
N LEU A 66 -7.43 -4.16 -9.90
CA LEU A 66 -7.96 -3.29 -8.86
C LEU A 66 -9.36 -2.75 -9.21
N LEU A 67 -9.59 -2.36 -10.46
CA LEU A 67 -10.89 -1.92 -10.98
C LEU A 67 -11.96 -3.00 -10.83
N ALA A 68 -11.66 -4.24 -11.22
CA ALA A 68 -12.56 -5.39 -11.09
C ALA A 68 -12.84 -5.77 -9.63
N GLN A 69 -11.89 -5.51 -8.72
CA GLN A 69 -12.06 -5.80 -7.29
C GLN A 69 -12.84 -4.71 -6.55
N ALA A 70 -12.76 -3.45 -7.00
CA ALA A 70 -13.56 -2.36 -6.47
C ALA A 70 -15.02 -2.43 -6.93
N ASP A 71 -15.26 -2.88 -8.16
CA ASP A 71 -16.59 -3.10 -8.72
C ASP A 71 -16.56 -4.32 -9.66
N PRO A 72 -17.28 -5.42 -9.32
CA PRO A 72 -17.35 -6.63 -10.13
C PRO A 72 -17.85 -6.40 -11.57
N ALA A 73 -18.57 -5.31 -11.85
CA ALA A 73 -19.01 -4.98 -13.22
C ALA A 73 -17.84 -4.65 -14.16
N ASN A 74 -16.64 -4.39 -13.62
CA ASN A 74 -15.42 -4.18 -14.38
C ASN A 74 -14.61 -5.46 -14.60
N ALA A 75 -15.10 -6.62 -14.17
CA ALA A 75 -14.49 -7.90 -14.52
C ALA A 75 -14.63 -8.14 -16.02
N GLU A 76 -13.53 -8.46 -16.71
CA GLU A 76 -13.64 -8.91 -18.10
C GLU A 76 -14.36 -10.25 -18.18
N ASP A 77 -15.22 -10.38 -19.19
CA ASP A 77 -15.83 -11.65 -19.57
C ASP A 77 -14.71 -12.61 -20.03
N PRO A 78 -14.66 -13.86 -19.53
CA PRO A 78 -13.69 -14.82 -20.02
C PRO A 78 -13.98 -15.10 -21.50
N ALA A 79 -13.04 -14.72 -22.37
CA ALA A 79 -13.01 -15.11 -23.78
C ALA A 79 -12.64 -16.60 -23.94
#